data_AF-A0A2V1K8B4-F1
#
_entry.id   AF-A0A2V1K8B4-F1
#
_cell.length_a   1.000
_cell.length_b   1.000
_cell.length_c   1.000
_cell.angle_alpha   90.00
_cell.angle_beta   90.00
_cell.angle_gamma   90.00
#
_symmetry.space_group_name_H-M   'P 1'
#
loop_
_entity.id
_entity.type
_entity.pdbx_description
1 polymer ?
#
loop_
_entity_poly.entity_id
_entity_poly.type
_entity_poly.pdbx_seq_one_letter_code
_entity_poly.pdbx_strand_id
1 'polypeptide(L)'
;MNTIPPSKSDGNAKPFRGFRRKVAERHRTGEAEISTRSKLKKRRAKSRLTRSQLLGRVGAGFGLLIPLLVDIPGLGPAGERMLGIFIAAILLWATEAVPLYATAVAVIFAQVLLISDQAILPVAEDAPSAETFFNSLSNPVIILFMGGFLLADCAAKFRVDRALAAVLLRPFLKSARLTVLGVMAITALLGMFMSNTATTAAMFAVVIPVMKALPEGKARAGLALSIPAAANVSGISTPVSSPPNAIALAALENNGIHITFVEWMIAAVPLAIIMMIAVWAFIAFSFIPADLKMEIDTFAKFNTSKRAIAFYIVAITTIVLWMTEPLHGVSSNTVGFLPVVALLLLGVMNGGDIRKLDWPILWLVAGGIALGSGVGLTGLDEWLIGSIAWESIPSSVVFLALAALTAVVGVFLSNSAAANLLIPMAIGISSGLEGTTAQIAVVVALACSMGVLLPISTPPNAIAYSTGAVQTKDMVKVGLVIGGVGVVLLAFVMPHLWDMLGVI
;
A
#
# COMPACT_ATOMS: atom_id res chain seq x y z
N MET A 1 -27.96 -82.65 -28.84
CA MET A 1 -28.16 -83.76 -27.88
C MET A 1 -27.55 -83.35 -26.54
N ASN A 2 -28.36 -83.52 -25.50
CA ASN A 2 -28.07 -83.60 -24.07
C ASN A 2 -27.74 -82.33 -23.26
N THR A 3 -28.77 -81.97 -22.49
CA THR A 3 -28.90 -81.17 -21.28
C THR A 3 -28.24 -81.82 -20.05
N ILE A 4 -27.91 -81.02 -19.01
CA ILE A 4 -28.22 -81.19 -17.54
C ILE A 4 -27.26 -80.33 -16.65
N PRO A 5 -27.68 -79.83 -15.45
CA PRO A 5 -27.38 -78.48 -14.96
C PRO A 5 -26.59 -78.44 -13.59
N PRO A 6 -26.78 -77.50 -12.62
CA PRO A 6 -25.67 -76.82 -11.90
C PRO A 6 -25.40 -77.32 -10.46
N SER A 7 -24.24 -76.99 -9.87
CA SER A 7 -24.10 -77.04 -8.39
C SER A 7 -23.05 -76.04 -7.84
N LYS A 8 -23.41 -75.45 -6.70
CA LYS A 8 -22.64 -74.48 -5.89
C LYS A 8 -21.57 -75.20 -5.06
N SER A 9 -20.43 -74.56 -4.81
CA SER A 9 -19.76 -74.64 -3.51
C SER A 9 -18.83 -73.45 -3.26
N ASP A 10 -19.23 -72.62 -2.30
CA ASP A 10 -18.35 -71.69 -1.58
C ASP A 10 -17.26 -72.48 -0.84
N GLY A 11 -16.01 -71.99 -0.92
CA GLY A 11 -14.86 -72.66 -0.33
C GLY A 11 -13.65 -71.74 -0.12
N ASN A 12 -13.80 -70.81 0.83
CA ASN A 12 -12.74 -70.36 1.74
C ASN A 12 -11.40 -69.82 1.18
N ALA A 13 -11.32 -68.49 0.98
CA ALA A 13 -10.07 -67.74 0.96
C ALA A 13 -10.17 -66.47 1.84
N LYS A 14 -10.34 -66.65 3.16
CA LYS A 14 -10.32 -65.57 4.16
C LYS A 14 -9.25 -65.84 5.24
N PRO A 15 -7.96 -65.54 4.96
CA PRO A 15 -7.16 -64.91 6.01
C PRO A 15 -6.41 -63.64 5.57
N PHE A 16 -6.20 -63.41 4.26
CA PHE A 16 -5.30 -62.36 3.78
C PHE A 16 -5.90 -60.95 3.68
N ARG A 17 -7.23 -60.81 3.67
CA ARG A 17 -7.89 -59.49 3.58
C ARG A 17 -7.83 -58.69 4.88
N GLY A 18 -7.91 -59.34 6.04
CA GLY A 18 -7.86 -58.66 7.35
C GLY A 18 -6.49 -58.07 7.67
N PHE A 19 -5.42 -58.79 7.33
CA PHE A 19 -4.05 -58.35 7.55
C PHE A 19 -3.67 -57.18 6.64
N ARG A 20 -3.98 -57.25 5.33
CA ARG A 20 -3.75 -56.13 4.40
C ARG A 20 -4.51 -54.87 4.79
N ARG A 21 -5.72 -55.00 5.33
CA ARG A 21 -6.53 -53.86 5.79
C ARG A 21 -5.96 -53.21 7.05
N LYS A 22 -5.52 -54.00 8.04
CA LYS A 22 -4.85 -53.47 9.25
C LYS A 22 -3.49 -52.82 8.96
N VAL A 23 -2.73 -53.35 8.01
CA VAL A 23 -1.45 -52.76 7.57
C VAL A 23 -1.70 -51.45 6.80
N ALA A 24 -2.69 -51.41 5.91
CA ALA A 24 -3.06 -50.19 5.18
C ALA A 24 -3.64 -49.09 6.11
N GLU A 25 -4.40 -49.45 7.13
CA GLU A 25 -4.88 -48.51 8.15
C GLU A 25 -3.72 -47.96 8.99
N ARG A 26 -2.78 -48.80 9.45
CA ARG A 26 -1.58 -48.35 10.18
C ARG A 26 -0.69 -47.42 9.35
N HIS A 27 -0.52 -47.69 8.06
CA HIS A 27 0.21 -46.80 7.15
C HIS A 27 -0.50 -45.45 6.95
N ARG A 28 -1.83 -45.45 6.76
CA ARG A 28 -2.62 -44.21 6.65
C ARG A 28 -2.61 -43.37 7.92
N THR A 29 -2.70 -43.99 9.10
CA THR A 29 -2.59 -43.26 10.37
C THR A 29 -1.17 -42.71 10.59
N GLY A 30 -0.13 -43.47 10.22
CA GLY A 30 1.26 -43.01 10.29
C GLY A 30 1.55 -41.84 9.34
N GLU A 31 1.06 -41.88 8.10
CA GLU A 31 1.19 -40.78 7.13
C GLU A 31 0.41 -39.53 7.55
N ALA A 32 -0.79 -39.70 8.14
CA ALA A 32 -1.57 -38.60 8.69
C ALA A 32 -0.88 -37.95 9.89
N GLU A 33 -0.28 -38.73 10.79
CA GLU A 33 0.50 -38.22 11.93
C GLU A 33 1.80 -37.53 11.48
N ILE A 34 2.51 -38.07 10.49
CA ILE A 34 3.73 -37.46 9.93
C ILE A 34 3.40 -36.16 9.20
N SER A 35 2.30 -36.11 8.44
CA SER A 35 1.78 -34.89 7.80
C SER A 35 1.39 -33.82 8.82
N THR A 36 0.74 -34.22 9.92
CA THR A 36 0.31 -33.32 10.99
C THR A 36 1.52 -32.80 11.79
N ARG A 37 2.49 -33.66 12.12
CA ARG A 37 3.76 -33.27 12.77
C ARG A 37 4.63 -32.41 11.87
N SER A 38 4.64 -32.63 10.55
CA SER A 38 5.31 -31.79 9.55
C SER A 38 4.67 -30.41 9.45
N LYS A 39 3.33 -30.34 9.42
CA LYS A 39 2.57 -29.08 9.48
C LYS A 39 2.79 -28.34 10.80
N LEU A 40 2.83 -29.04 11.93
CA LEU A 40 3.12 -28.48 13.25
C LEU A 40 4.58 -28.01 13.38
N LYS A 41 5.55 -28.75 12.83
CA LYS A 41 6.96 -28.31 12.74
C LYS A 41 7.12 -27.10 11.82
N LYS A 42 6.43 -27.05 10.68
CA LYS A 42 6.39 -25.86 9.80
C LYS A 42 5.73 -24.67 10.50
N ARG A 43 4.66 -24.88 11.28
CA ARG A 43 4.01 -23.84 12.11
C ARG A 43 4.93 -23.34 13.24
N ARG A 44 5.66 -24.24 13.91
CA ARG A 44 6.65 -23.91 14.96
C ARG A 44 7.90 -23.22 14.40
N ALA A 45 8.37 -23.61 13.21
CA ALA A 45 9.49 -22.95 12.53
C ALA A 45 9.12 -21.53 12.07
N LYS A 46 7.85 -21.29 11.72
CA LYS A 46 7.31 -19.97 11.38
C LYS A 46 7.05 -19.06 12.60
N SER A 47 7.20 -19.57 13.83
CA SER A 47 6.93 -18.80 15.07
C SER A 47 8.18 -18.35 15.84
N ARG A 48 9.39 -18.66 15.35
CA ARG A 48 10.61 -18.08 15.94
C ARG A 48 10.78 -16.67 15.39
N LEU A 49 10.67 -15.69 16.27
CA LEU A 49 10.97 -14.29 15.97
C LEU A 49 12.39 -14.20 15.41
N THR A 50 12.57 -13.39 14.37
CA THR A 50 13.92 -13.05 13.91
C THR A 50 14.62 -12.20 14.98
N ARG A 51 15.95 -12.13 14.93
CA ARG A 51 16.71 -11.26 15.85
C ARG A 51 16.26 -9.79 15.74
N SER A 52 15.98 -9.32 14.52
CA SER A 52 15.44 -7.99 14.27
C SER A 52 14.08 -7.78 14.96
N GLN A 53 13.15 -8.73 14.80
CA GLN A 53 11.83 -8.65 15.44
C GLN A 53 11.90 -8.70 16.97
N LEU A 54 12.82 -9.48 17.53
CA LEU A 54 13.04 -9.52 18.98
C LEU A 54 13.60 -8.19 19.49
N LEU A 55 14.62 -7.65 18.82
CA LEU A 55 15.21 -6.35 19.14
C LEU A 55 14.17 -5.24 19.05
N GLY A 56 13.32 -5.25 18.02
CA GLY A 56 12.23 -4.28 17.88
C GLY A 56 11.24 -4.34 19.03
N ARG A 57 10.83 -5.53 19.48
CA ARG A 57 9.91 -5.68 20.63
C ARG A 57 10.53 -5.21 21.94
N VAL A 58 11.76 -5.64 22.20
CA VAL A 58 12.48 -5.27 23.43
C VAL A 58 12.75 -3.77 23.43
N GLY A 59 13.24 -3.23 22.32
CA GLY A 59 13.49 -1.81 22.15
C GLY A 59 12.23 -0.97 22.26
N ALA A 60 11.09 -1.41 21.72
CA ALA A 60 9.81 -0.72 21.89
C ALA A 60 9.33 -0.71 23.35
N GLY A 61 9.53 -1.83 24.07
CA GLY A 61 9.27 -1.88 25.51
C GLY A 61 10.12 -0.88 26.27
N PHE A 62 11.42 -0.79 25.97
CA PHE A 62 12.29 0.25 26.54
C PHE A 62 11.86 1.67 26.14
N GLY A 63 11.50 1.88 24.87
CA GLY A 63 11.02 3.17 24.36
C GLY A 63 9.82 3.72 25.15
N LEU A 64 8.87 2.85 25.52
CA LEU A 64 7.73 3.25 26.36
C LEU A 64 8.08 3.50 27.83
N LEU A 65 9.19 2.92 28.32
CA LEU A 65 9.61 3.06 29.72
C LEU A 65 10.58 4.23 29.93
N ILE A 66 11.36 4.61 28.93
CA ILE A 66 12.36 5.69 29.02
C ILE A 66 11.73 7.02 29.50
N PRO A 67 10.58 7.48 28.96
CA PRO A 67 9.90 8.69 29.44
C PRO A 67 9.43 8.65 30.89
N LEU A 68 9.37 7.47 31.51
CA LEU A 68 8.97 7.32 32.91
C LEU A 68 10.17 7.35 33.87
N LEU A 69 11.38 7.32 33.32
CA LEU A 69 12.63 7.17 34.06
C LEU A 69 13.60 8.34 33.86
N VAL A 70 13.48 9.06 32.74
CA VAL A 70 14.41 10.11 32.33
C VAL A 70 13.62 11.37 31.96
N ASP A 71 13.93 12.46 32.65
CA ASP A 71 13.45 13.81 32.35
C ASP A 71 14.24 14.37 31.15
N ILE A 72 13.52 14.81 30.11
CA ILE A 72 14.07 15.31 28.87
C ILE A 72 14.03 16.84 28.91
N PRO A 73 15.19 17.52 28.89
CA PRO A 73 15.24 18.97 28.99
C PRO A 73 14.37 19.66 27.93
N GLY A 74 13.48 20.54 28.39
CA GLY A 74 12.62 21.36 27.54
C GLY A 74 11.37 20.65 27.00
N LEU A 75 11.09 19.41 27.41
CA LEU A 75 9.90 18.66 26.99
C LEU A 75 9.02 18.34 28.21
N GLY A 76 7.74 18.68 28.14
CA GLY A 76 6.81 18.37 29.25
C GLY A 76 6.51 16.88 29.36
N PRO A 77 5.95 16.41 30.51
CA PRO A 77 5.71 14.98 30.74
C PRO A 77 4.84 14.30 29.67
N ALA A 78 3.87 15.01 29.09
CA ALA A 78 3.06 14.50 27.99
C ALA A 78 3.90 14.29 26.72
N GLY A 79 4.78 15.24 26.40
CA GLY A 79 5.69 15.19 25.26
C GLY A 79 6.73 14.07 25.40
N GLU A 80 7.26 13.84 26.61
CA GLU A 80 8.17 12.73 26.87
C GLU A 80 7.48 11.39 26.59
N ARG A 81 6.28 11.20 27.13
CA ARG A 81 5.50 9.98 26.90
C ARG A 81 5.20 9.79 25.42
N MET A 82 4.87 10.87 24.71
CA MET A 82 4.67 10.83 23.28
C MET A 82 5.93 10.43 22.53
N LEU A 83 7.10 10.95 22.91
CA LEU A 83 8.38 10.56 22.33
C LEU A 83 8.65 9.06 22.53
N GLY A 84 8.33 8.51 23.70
CA GLY A 84 8.44 7.07 23.94
C GLY A 84 7.52 6.23 23.05
N ILE A 85 6.26 6.66 22.89
CA ILE A 85 5.31 6.03 21.95
C ILE A 85 5.85 6.10 20.52
N PHE A 86 6.41 7.25 20.13
CA PHE A 86 6.97 7.49 18.81
C PHE A 86 8.17 6.58 18.53
N ILE A 87 9.13 6.49 19.46
CA ILE A 87 10.28 5.58 19.37
C ILE A 87 9.83 4.13 19.32
N ALA A 88 8.85 3.74 20.14
CA ALA A 88 8.29 2.40 20.12
C ALA A 88 7.65 2.07 18.76
N ALA A 89 6.88 3.00 18.19
CA ALA A 89 6.27 2.85 16.87
C ALA A 89 7.33 2.66 15.78
N ILE A 90 8.39 3.49 15.78
CA ILE A 90 9.53 3.36 14.85
C ILE A 90 10.13 1.97 14.92
N LEU A 91 10.48 1.52 16.13
CA LEU A 91 11.15 0.24 16.32
C LEU A 91 10.26 -0.93 15.88
N LEU A 92 8.95 -0.87 16.17
CA LEU A 92 8.01 -1.92 15.77
C LEU A 92 7.78 -1.94 14.25
N TRP A 93 7.63 -0.78 13.60
CA TRP A 93 7.43 -0.69 12.16
C TRP A 93 8.70 -1.00 11.36
N ALA A 94 9.86 -0.48 11.77
CA ALA A 94 11.12 -0.71 11.07
C ALA A 94 11.60 -2.17 11.13
N THR A 95 11.29 -2.86 12.23
CA THR A 95 11.66 -4.28 12.39
C THR A 95 10.56 -5.26 11.97
N GLU A 96 9.37 -4.75 11.66
CA GLU A 96 8.14 -5.54 11.49
C GLU A 96 7.97 -6.59 12.60
N ALA A 97 8.25 -6.18 13.84
CA ALA A 97 8.18 -6.99 15.05
C ALA A 97 6.78 -7.57 15.30
N VAL A 98 5.77 -6.81 14.89
CA VAL A 98 4.35 -7.15 14.87
C VAL A 98 3.75 -6.64 13.56
N PRO A 99 2.56 -7.11 13.13
CA PRO A 99 1.91 -6.58 11.93
C PRO A 99 1.73 -5.05 12.01
N LEU A 100 1.90 -4.35 10.89
CA LEU A 100 1.89 -2.87 10.85
C LEU A 100 0.62 -2.26 11.47
N TYR A 101 -0.54 -2.85 11.18
CA TYR A 101 -1.82 -2.44 11.76
C TYR A 101 -1.90 -2.67 13.28
N ALA A 102 -1.19 -3.68 13.80
CA ALA A 102 -1.17 -3.94 15.24
C ALA A 102 -0.36 -2.87 15.98
N THR A 103 0.76 -2.42 15.41
CA THR A 103 1.49 -1.25 15.91
C THR A 103 0.60 -0.01 15.88
N ALA A 104 -0.15 0.22 14.80
CA ALA A 104 -1.05 1.38 14.68
C ALA A 104 -2.14 1.42 15.77
N VAL A 105 -2.80 0.29 16.04
CA VAL A 105 -3.78 0.20 17.13
C VAL A 105 -3.11 0.35 18.50
N ALA A 106 -1.92 -0.22 18.68
CA ALA A 106 -1.15 -0.06 19.91
C ALA A 106 -0.75 1.40 20.17
N VAL A 107 -0.41 2.16 19.12
CA VAL A 107 -0.10 3.59 19.19
C VAL A 107 -1.32 4.39 19.65
N ILE A 108 -2.50 4.14 19.08
CA ILE A 108 -3.75 4.81 19.52
C ILE A 108 -4.00 4.51 21.00
N PHE A 109 -3.93 3.23 21.37
CA PHE A 109 -4.21 2.81 22.74
C PHE A 109 -3.18 3.32 23.75
N ALA A 110 -1.89 3.35 23.38
CA ALA A 110 -0.83 3.90 24.23
C ALA A 110 -1.03 5.40 24.50
N GLN A 111 -1.48 6.17 23.51
CA GLN A 111 -1.79 7.59 23.71
C GLN A 111 -2.96 7.78 24.68
N VAL A 112 -4.00 6.96 24.56
CA VAL A 112 -5.11 6.95 25.54
C VAL A 112 -4.59 6.63 26.94
N LEU A 113 -3.79 5.57 27.10
CA LEU A 113 -3.32 5.14 28.42
C LEU A 113 -2.26 6.04 29.05
N LEU A 114 -1.46 6.77 28.26
CA LEU A 114 -0.30 7.50 28.78
C LEU A 114 -0.45 9.02 28.73
N ILE A 115 -1.28 9.56 27.82
CA ILE A 115 -1.34 11.00 27.53
C ILE A 115 -2.74 11.58 27.78
N SER A 116 -3.81 10.82 27.52
CA SER A 116 -5.17 11.37 27.60
C SER A 116 -5.68 11.64 29.01
N ASP A 117 -6.85 12.29 29.12
CA ASP A 117 -7.63 12.44 30.36
C ASP A 117 -7.96 11.09 31.06
N GLN A 118 -7.94 9.98 30.32
CA GLN A 118 -8.12 8.61 30.83
C GLN A 118 -6.79 7.88 31.08
N ALA A 119 -5.67 8.61 31.14
CA ALA A 119 -4.37 8.00 31.36
C ALA A 119 -4.28 7.31 32.73
N ILE A 120 -3.52 6.21 32.77
CA ILE A 120 -3.21 5.49 34.02
C ILE A 120 -2.16 6.23 34.87
N LEU A 121 -1.53 7.25 34.30
CA LEU A 121 -0.53 8.09 34.95
C LEU A 121 -1.10 9.51 35.13
N PRO A 122 -0.62 10.27 36.13
CA PRO A 122 -1.02 11.66 36.29
C PRO A 122 -0.76 12.47 35.01
N VAL A 123 -1.73 13.28 34.63
CA VAL A 123 -1.68 14.19 33.47
C VAL A 123 -2.11 15.60 33.90
N ALA A 124 -1.81 16.60 33.08
CA ALA A 124 -2.24 17.97 33.31
C ALA A 124 -3.78 18.11 33.16
N GLU A 125 -4.37 19.18 33.71
CA GLU A 125 -5.82 19.41 33.65
C GLU A 125 -6.33 19.63 32.20
N ASP A 126 -5.47 20.13 31.33
CA ASP A 126 -5.72 20.37 29.91
C ASP A 126 -5.34 19.19 29.00
N ALA A 127 -5.16 17.99 29.59
CA ALA A 127 -4.84 16.79 28.83
C ALA A 127 -5.88 16.52 27.73
N PRO A 128 -5.45 16.05 26.55
CA PRO A 128 -6.36 15.74 25.46
C PRO A 128 -7.32 14.62 25.86
N SER A 129 -8.58 14.72 25.41
CA SER A 129 -9.55 13.67 25.68
C SER A 129 -9.16 12.34 25.00
N ALA A 130 -9.53 11.20 25.58
CA ALA A 130 -9.39 9.90 24.95
C ALA A 130 -10.12 9.82 23.60
N GLU A 131 -11.24 10.57 23.47
CA GLU A 131 -12.00 10.70 22.24
C GLU A 131 -11.14 11.25 21.10
N THR A 132 -10.28 12.23 21.38
CA THR A 132 -9.36 12.82 20.39
C THR A 132 -8.54 11.75 19.66
N PHE A 133 -8.02 10.75 20.39
CA PHE A 133 -7.25 9.67 19.80
C PHE A 133 -8.13 8.63 19.09
N PHE A 134 -9.30 8.28 19.66
CA PHE A 134 -10.22 7.34 19.03
C PHE A 134 -10.88 7.88 17.75
N ASN A 135 -11.13 9.18 17.66
CA ASN A 135 -11.68 9.85 16.48
C ASN A 135 -10.80 9.68 15.23
N SER A 136 -9.51 9.34 15.42
CA SER A 136 -8.62 8.95 14.32
C SER A 136 -9.13 7.73 13.53
N LEU A 137 -9.94 6.86 14.14
CA LEU A 137 -10.55 5.69 13.49
C LEU A 137 -11.72 6.03 12.57
N SER A 138 -12.35 7.18 12.80
CA SER A 138 -13.49 7.68 12.02
C SER A 138 -13.14 8.91 11.20
N ASN A 139 -11.85 9.16 10.97
CA ASN A 139 -11.41 10.30 10.16
C ASN A 139 -12.05 10.23 8.75
N PRO A 140 -12.56 11.35 8.20
CA PRO A 140 -13.22 11.36 6.89
C PRO A 140 -12.40 10.77 5.73
N VAL A 141 -11.06 10.86 5.79
CA VAL A 141 -10.18 10.27 4.76
C VAL A 141 -10.18 8.74 4.81
N ILE A 142 -10.42 8.13 5.98
CA ILE A 142 -10.62 6.67 6.09
C ILE A 142 -11.92 6.29 5.38
N ILE A 143 -12.96 7.13 5.45
CA ILE A 143 -14.23 6.91 4.75
C ILE A 143 -14.04 7.00 3.23
N LEU A 144 -13.26 7.98 2.76
CA LEU A 144 -12.83 8.08 1.36
C LEU A 144 -12.17 6.78 0.87
N PHE A 145 -11.20 6.29 1.64
CA PHE A 145 -10.46 5.06 1.33
C PHE A 145 -11.33 3.81 1.31
N MET A 146 -12.26 3.69 2.26
CA MET A 146 -13.21 2.58 2.30
C MET A 146 -14.05 2.52 1.01
N GLY A 147 -14.48 3.68 0.50
CA GLY A 147 -15.13 3.81 -0.80
C GLY A 147 -14.28 3.34 -1.96
N GLY A 148 -13.04 3.86 -2.03
CA GLY A 148 -12.05 3.47 -3.05
C GLY A 148 -11.77 1.97 -3.05
N PHE A 149 -11.58 1.36 -1.88
CA PHE A 149 -11.38 -0.09 -1.74
C PHE A 149 -12.58 -0.88 -2.21
N LEU A 150 -13.80 -0.46 -1.87
CA LEU A 150 -14.99 -1.18 -2.33
C LEU A 150 -15.15 -1.09 -3.84
N LEU A 151 -14.84 0.07 -4.45
CA LEU A 151 -14.81 0.22 -5.90
C LEU A 151 -13.76 -0.70 -6.54
N ALA A 152 -12.54 -0.74 -5.99
CA ALA A 152 -11.46 -1.59 -6.47
C ALA A 152 -11.80 -3.09 -6.36
N ASP A 153 -12.33 -3.53 -5.22
CA ASP A 153 -12.75 -4.92 -4.99
C ASP A 153 -13.90 -5.31 -5.92
N CYS A 154 -14.84 -4.40 -6.17
CA CYS A 154 -15.93 -4.63 -7.10
C CYS A 154 -15.43 -4.70 -8.56
N ALA A 155 -14.47 -3.84 -8.95
CA ALA A 155 -13.81 -3.91 -10.25
C ALA A 155 -13.13 -5.27 -10.45
N ALA A 156 -12.40 -5.77 -9.44
CA ALA A 156 -11.78 -7.09 -9.46
C ALA A 156 -12.82 -8.22 -9.50
N LYS A 157 -13.93 -8.10 -8.76
CA LYS A 157 -15.04 -9.07 -8.74
C LYS A 157 -15.65 -9.27 -10.12
N PHE A 158 -15.82 -8.19 -10.89
CA PHE A 158 -16.34 -8.24 -12.26
C PHE A 158 -15.26 -8.37 -13.34
N ARG A 159 -13.98 -8.47 -12.96
CA ARG A 159 -12.81 -8.58 -13.84
C ARG A 159 -12.68 -7.43 -14.85
N VAL A 160 -13.06 -6.24 -14.39
CA VAL A 160 -13.06 -4.99 -15.18
C VAL A 160 -11.62 -4.59 -15.51
N ASP A 161 -10.73 -4.77 -14.55
CA ASP A 161 -9.28 -4.65 -14.67
C ASP A 161 -8.73 -5.38 -15.90
N ARG A 162 -9.08 -6.65 -16.08
CA ARG A 162 -8.60 -7.48 -17.20
C ARG A 162 -9.26 -7.09 -18.53
N ALA A 163 -10.56 -6.80 -18.51
CA ALA A 163 -11.30 -6.40 -19.70
C ALA A 163 -10.79 -5.05 -20.24
N LEU A 164 -10.60 -4.08 -19.36
CA LEU A 164 -10.08 -2.77 -19.70
C LEU A 164 -8.64 -2.87 -20.21
N ALA A 165 -7.78 -3.64 -19.53
CA ALA A 165 -6.41 -3.84 -20.00
C ALA A 165 -6.34 -4.46 -21.40
N ALA A 166 -7.15 -5.50 -21.67
CA ALA A 166 -7.18 -6.14 -22.99
C ALA A 166 -7.65 -5.19 -24.11
N VAL A 167 -8.64 -4.34 -23.84
CA VAL A 167 -9.16 -3.40 -24.84
C VAL A 167 -8.16 -2.27 -25.09
N LEU A 168 -7.59 -1.70 -24.02
CA LEU A 168 -6.69 -0.57 -24.12
C LEU A 168 -5.31 -0.94 -24.72
N LEU A 169 -4.89 -2.20 -24.66
CA LEU A 169 -3.62 -2.65 -25.23
C LEU A 169 -3.62 -2.71 -26.77
N ARG A 170 -4.79 -2.85 -27.40
CA ARG A 170 -4.93 -3.07 -28.87
C ARG A 170 -4.19 -2.04 -29.74
N PRO A 171 -4.19 -0.72 -29.44
CA PRO A 171 -3.50 0.26 -30.27
C PRO A 171 -1.97 0.14 -30.24
N PHE A 172 -1.39 -0.48 -29.21
CA PHE A 172 0.04 -0.45 -28.92
C PHE A 172 0.83 -1.64 -29.48
N LEU A 173 0.19 -2.52 -30.27
CA LEU A 173 0.75 -3.81 -30.71
C LEU A 173 1.69 -3.76 -31.92
N LYS A 174 1.98 -2.56 -32.45
CA LYS A 174 2.77 -2.42 -33.69
C LYS A 174 4.29 -2.43 -33.47
N SER A 175 4.77 -2.07 -32.27
CA SER A 175 6.19 -2.02 -31.91
C SER A 175 6.38 -2.42 -30.46
N ALA A 176 7.41 -3.21 -30.16
CA ALA A 176 7.65 -3.67 -28.79
C ALA A 176 7.80 -2.53 -27.77
N ARG A 177 8.46 -1.43 -28.16
CA ARG A 177 8.64 -0.27 -27.27
C ARG A 177 7.33 0.46 -26.99
N LEU A 178 6.46 0.59 -28.00
CA LEU A 178 5.11 1.15 -27.82
C LEU A 178 4.22 0.23 -27.00
N THR A 179 4.35 -1.09 -27.17
CA THR A 179 3.61 -2.04 -26.35
C THR A 179 3.99 -1.92 -24.88
N VAL A 180 5.28 -1.78 -24.56
CA VAL A 180 5.72 -1.53 -23.17
C VAL A 180 5.12 -0.23 -22.65
N LEU A 181 5.09 0.84 -23.46
CA LEU A 181 4.40 2.09 -23.08
C LEU A 181 2.92 1.85 -22.81
N GLY A 182 2.23 1.11 -23.68
CA GLY A 182 0.82 0.76 -23.52
C GLY A 182 0.57 -0.04 -22.24
N VAL A 183 1.40 -1.05 -21.97
CA VAL A 183 1.34 -1.83 -20.71
C VAL A 183 1.53 -0.91 -19.52
N MET A 184 2.52 -0.01 -19.54
CA MET A 184 2.77 0.94 -18.45
C MET A 184 1.60 1.92 -18.27
N ALA A 185 1.11 2.54 -19.34
CA ALA A 185 0.02 3.50 -19.29
C ALA A 185 -1.28 2.89 -18.75
N ILE A 186 -1.59 1.65 -19.16
CA ILE A 186 -2.77 0.92 -18.69
C ILE A 186 -2.60 0.48 -17.25
N THR A 187 -1.41 -0.02 -16.89
CA THR A 187 -1.10 -0.34 -15.49
C THR A 187 -1.28 0.90 -14.63
N ALA A 188 -0.81 2.06 -15.10
CA ALA A 188 -0.91 3.30 -14.36
C ALA A 188 -2.36 3.78 -14.21
N LEU A 189 -3.14 3.73 -15.30
CA LEU A 189 -4.55 4.09 -15.28
C LEU A 189 -5.36 3.22 -14.32
N LEU A 190 -5.12 1.91 -14.32
CA LEU A 190 -5.75 1.00 -13.37
C LEU A 190 -5.28 1.26 -11.93
N GLY A 191 -3.98 1.52 -11.75
CA GLY A 191 -3.37 1.80 -10.45
C GLY A 191 -3.80 3.13 -9.81
N MET A 192 -4.40 4.05 -10.57
CA MET A 192 -5.04 5.25 -10.00
C MET A 192 -6.21 4.94 -9.09
N PHE A 193 -6.86 3.79 -9.24
CA PHE A 193 -8.08 3.44 -8.50
C PHE A 193 -8.02 2.07 -7.82
N MET A 194 -6.99 1.28 -8.13
CA MET A 194 -6.74 -0.04 -7.57
C MET A 194 -5.41 -0.03 -6.82
N SER A 195 -5.28 -0.90 -5.82
CA SER A 195 -4.00 -1.04 -5.12
C SER A 195 -2.89 -1.53 -6.06
N ASN A 196 -1.66 -1.03 -5.85
CA ASN A 196 -0.50 -1.39 -6.67
C ASN A 196 -0.34 -2.91 -6.84
N THR A 197 -0.58 -3.67 -5.76
CA THR A 197 -0.52 -5.13 -5.73
C THR A 197 -1.58 -5.77 -6.64
N ALA A 198 -2.83 -5.33 -6.53
CA ALA A 198 -3.94 -5.87 -7.32
C ALA A 198 -3.75 -5.54 -8.80
N THR A 199 -3.39 -4.30 -9.12
CA THR A 199 -3.08 -3.83 -10.47
C THR A 199 -1.97 -4.67 -11.09
N THR A 200 -0.88 -4.89 -10.35
CA THR A 200 0.26 -5.69 -10.83
C THR A 200 -0.16 -7.12 -11.13
N ALA A 201 -0.90 -7.77 -10.22
CA ALA A 201 -1.39 -9.13 -10.42
C ALA A 201 -2.35 -9.23 -11.63
N ALA A 202 -3.24 -8.25 -11.81
CA ALA A 202 -4.15 -8.18 -12.95
C ALA A 202 -3.39 -8.05 -14.27
N MET A 203 -2.40 -7.15 -14.32
CA MET A 203 -1.59 -6.93 -15.51
C MET A 203 -0.72 -8.14 -15.85
N PHE A 204 -0.11 -8.80 -14.86
CA PHE A 204 0.59 -10.06 -15.12
C PHE A 204 -0.33 -11.16 -15.65
N ALA A 205 -1.59 -11.24 -15.18
CA ALA A 205 -2.55 -12.21 -15.72
C ALA A 205 -2.84 -11.99 -17.23
N VAL A 206 -2.75 -10.74 -17.71
CA VAL A 206 -2.94 -10.38 -19.12
C VAL A 206 -1.65 -10.54 -19.93
N VAL A 207 -0.49 -10.21 -19.34
CA VAL A 207 0.79 -10.08 -20.05
C VAL A 207 1.63 -11.37 -20.03
N ILE A 208 1.37 -12.32 -19.12
CA ILE A 208 2.10 -13.61 -19.08
C ILE A 208 2.11 -14.37 -20.42
N PRO A 209 0.99 -14.50 -21.17
CA PRO A 209 1.01 -15.14 -22.49
C PRO A 209 1.97 -14.45 -23.46
N VAL A 210 2.00 -13.10 -23.44
CA VAL A 210 2.91 -12.27 -24.26
C VAL A 210 4.36 -12.51 -23.86
N MET A 211 4.64 -12.53 -22.57
CA MET A 211 5.99 -12.79 -22.05
C MET A 211 6.54 -14.15 -22.47
N LYS A 212 5.68 -15.17 -22.56
CA LYS A 212 6.09 -16.52 -23.00
C LYS A 212 6.40 -16.59 -24.49
N ALA A 213 5.77 -15.75 -25.31
CA ALA A 213 6.05 -15.65 -26.74
C ALA A 213 7.37 -14.91 -27.03
N LEU A 214 7.85 -14.09 -26.09
CA LEU A 214 9.14 -13.40 -26.21
C LEU A 214 10.33 -14.34 -25.96
N PRO A 215 11.47 -14.13 -26.66
CA PRO A 215 12.70 -14.84 -26.34
C PRO A 215 13.14 -14.57 -24.89
N GLU A 216 13.78 -15.56 -24.28
CA GLU A 216 14.35 -15.38 -22.94
C GLU A 216 15.41 -14.27 -22.95
N GLY A 217 15.52 -13.52 -21.85
CA GLY A 217 16.51 -12.47 -21.71
C GLY A 217 15.89 -11.08 -21.53
N LYS A 218 16.60 -10.06 -22.02
CA LYS A 218 16.34 -8.66 -21.66
C LYS A 218 14.93 -8.18 -22.03
N ALA A 219 14.39 -8.58 -23.18
CA ALA A 219 13.07 -8.13 -23.61
C ALA A 219 11.95 -8.62 -22.67
N ARG A 220 12.00 -9.89 -22.26
CA ARG A 220 11.06 -10.47 -21.28
C ARG A 220 11.20 -9.80 -19.92
N ALA A 221 12.43 -9.53 -19.48
CA ALA A 221 12.70 -8.80 -18.23
C ALA A 221 12.17 -7.36 -18.27
N GLY A 222 12.39 -6.64 -19.38
CA GLY A 222 11.91 -5.26 -19.56
C GLY A 222 10.40 -5.16 -19.53
N LEU A 223 9.69 -6.07 -20.23
CA LEU A 223 8.23 -6.13 -20.17
C LEU A 223 7.73 -6.44 -18.75
N ALA A 224 8.36 -7.38 -18.05
CA ALA A 224 8.01 -7.72 -16.68
C ALA A 224 8.28 -6.58 -15.68
N LEU A 225 9.37 -5.84 -15.85
CA LEU A 225 9.76 -4.68 -15.03
C LEU A 225 8.84 -3.47 -15.26
N SER A 226 8.27 -3.35 -16.45
CA SER A 226 7.40 -2.23 -16.80
C SER A 226 6.13 -2.16 -15.94
N ILE A 227 5.58 -3.32 -15.56
CA ILE A 227 4.35 -3.43 -14.75
C ILE A 227 4.56 -2.92 -13.31
N PRO A 228 5.47 -3.47 -12.48
CA PRO A 228 5.64 -2.98 -11.11
C PRO A 228 6.13 -1.54 -11.07
N ALA A 229 6.95 -1.11 -12.03
CA ALA A 229 7.37 0.29 -12.14
C ALA A 229 6.18 1.23 -12.36
N ALA A 230 5.31 0.91 -13.32
CA ALA A 230 4.12 1.71 -13.58
C ALA A 230 3.13 1.66 -12.41
N ALA A 231 2.95 0.50 -11.77
CA ALA A 231 2.06 0.36 -10.61
C ALA A 231 2.53 1.19 -9.41
N ASN A 232 3.84 1.22 -9.13
CA ASN A 232 4.38 2.07 -8.06
C ASN A 232 4.25 3.56 -8.39
N VAL A 233 4.57 3.96 -9.63
CA VAL A 233 4.44 5.37 -10.08
C VAL A 233 2.98 5.84 -10.10
N SER A 234 2.01 4.98 -10.45
CA SER A 234 0.58 5.38 -10.35
C SER A 234 0.08 5.49 -8.92
N GLY A 235 0.77 4.86 -7.96
CA GLY A 235 0.41 4.91 -6.55
C GLY A 235 0.38 6.33 -5.97
N ILE A 236 1.02 7.30 -6.64
CA ILE A 236 1.00 8.71 -6.22
C ILE A 236 -0.14 9.53 -6.84
N SER A 237 -0.81 9.04 -7.89
CA SER A 237 -1.62 9.86 -8.78
C SER A 237 -2.95 10.33 -8.20
N THR A 238 -3.58 9.58 -7.29
CA THR A 238 -4.88 9.96 -6.70
C THR A 238 -4.83 9.81 -5.17
N PRO A 239 -5.74 10.46 -4.43
CA PRO A 239 -5.89 10.23 -3.00
C PRO A 239 -6.00 8.75 -2.63
N VAL A 240 -6.78 7.97 -3.37
CA VAL A 240 -7.16 6.58 -3.05
C VAL A 240 -6.16 5.53 -3.55
N SER A 241 -5.17 5.91 -4.37
CA SER A 241 -4.26 4.94 -5.02
C SER A 241 -3.27 4.30 -4.05
N SER A 242 -2.86 4.98 -2.98
CA SER A 242 -1.96 4.41 -1.99
C SER A 242 -2.13 4.97 -0.57
N PRO A 243 -1.84 4.18 0.49
CA PRO A 243 -2.01 4.65 1.87
C PRO A 243 -1.20 5.90 2.26
N PRO A 244 0.05 6.12 1.79
CA PRO A 244 0.76 7.37 2.04
C PRO A 244 -0.02 8.63 1.69
N ASN A 245 -0.78 8.60 0.59
CA ASN A 245 -1.60 9.72 0.15
C ASN A 245 -2.74 9.99 1.14
N ALA A 246 -3.40 8.92 1.62
CA ALA A 246 -4.39 9.00 2.70
C ALA A 246 -3.82 9.64 3.96
N ILE A 247 -2.63 9.19 4.37
CA ILE A 247 -1.99 9.63 5.61
C ILE A 247 -1.65 11.12 5.52
N ALA A 248 -1.14 11.59 4.38
CA ALA A 248 -0.92 13.03 4.16
C ALA A 248 -2.23 13.82 4.20
N LEU A 249 -3.24 13.42 3.43
CA LEU A 249 -4.52 14.11 3.41
C LEU A 249 -5.16 14.18 4.79
N ALA A 250 -5.13 13.09 5.55
CA ALA A 250 -5.71 13.05 6.89
C ALA A 250 -4.91 13.89 7.89
N ALA A 251 -3.58 13.89 7.80
CA ALA A 251 -2.74 14.72 8.64
C ALA A 251 -2.93 16.22 8.32
N LEU A 252 -3.12 16.58 7.06
CA LEU A 252 -3.40 17.94 6.62
C LEU A 252 -4.80 18.38 7.04
N GLU A 253 -5.81 17.52 6.90
CA GLU A 253 -7.19 17.77 7.36
C GLU A 253 -7.22 18.07 8.88
N ASN A 254 -6.46 17.31 9.67
CA ASN A 254 -6.32 17.55 11.12
C ASN A 254 -5.66 18.90 11.45
N ASN A 255 -4.89 19.47 10.52
CA ASN A 255 -4.29 20.80 10.65
C ASN A 255 -5.14 21.89 9.97
N GLY A 256 -6.40 21.58 9.63
CA GLY A 256 -7.31 22.53 8.99
C GLY A 256 -7.02 22.80 7.51
N ILE A 257 -6.13 22.02 6.89
CA ILE A 257 -5.77 22.14 5.48
C ILE A 257 -6.52 21.08 4.69
N HIS A 258 -7.56 21.52 3.97
CA HIS A 258 -8.34 20.65 3.10
C HIS A 258 -7.77 20.65 1.68
N ILE A 259 -7.39 19.48 1.17
CA ILE A 259 -7.00 19.28 -0.23
C ILE A 259 -8.06 18.40 -0.89
N THR A 260 -8.71 18.96 -1.91
CA THR A 260 -9.71 18.25 -2.71
C THR A 260 -9.07 17.13 -3.54
N PHE A 261 -9.89 16.20 -4.02
CA PHE A 261 -9.39 15.09 -4.84
C PHE A 261 -8.75 15.60 -6.14
N VAL A 262 -9.32 16.64 -6.74
CA VAL A 262 -8.81 17.22 -7.99
C VAL A 262 -7.51 18.00 -7.77
N GLU A 263 -7.36 18.75 -6.67
CA GLU A 263 -6.11 19.46 -6.34
C GLU A 263 -4.96 18.47 -6.15
N TRP A 264 -5.20 17.36 -5.44
CA TRP A 264 -4.20 16.29 -5.33
C TRP A 264 -3.79 15.77 -6.70
N MET A 265 -4.75 15.53 -7.60
CA MET A 265 -4.45 15.05 -8.94
C MET A 265 -3.67 16.06 -9.77
N ILE A 266 -4.03 17.36 -9.70
CA ILE A 266 -3.29 18.43 -10.38
C ILE A 266 -1.85 18.48 -9.86
N ALA A 267 -1.65 18.28 -8.56
CA ALA A 267 -0.32 18.26 -7.95
C ALA A 267 0.50 17.01 -8.34
N ALA A 268 -0.10 15.82 -8.36
CA ALA A 268 0.63 14.55 -8.44
C ALA A 268 0.64 13.87 -9.82
N VAL A 269 -0.39 14.05 -10.65
CA VAL A 269 -0.47 13.43 -11.99
C VAL A 269 0.62 13.93 -12.93
N PRO A 270 0.97 15.24 -12.99
CA PRO A 270 2.08 15.71 -13.81
C PRO A 270 3.40 15.02 -13.46
N LEU A 271 3.70 14.88 -12.17
CA LEU A 271 4.87 14.14 -11.69
C LEU A 271 4.82 12.68 -12.15
N ALA A 272 3.68 12.02 -11.97
CA ALA A 272 3.51 10.63 -12.38
C ALA A 272 3.74 10.43 -13.89
N ILE A 273 3.26 11.35 -14.74
CA ILE A 273 3.48 11.31 -16.19
C ILE A 273 4.97 11.46 -16.53
N ILE A 274 5.65 12.45 -15.96
CA ILE A 274 7.08 12.68 -16.21
C ILE A 274 7.89 11.45 -15.78
N MET A 275 7.61 10.91 -14.60
CA MET A 275 8.25 9.69 -14.12
C MET A 275 7.95 8.48 -15.01
N MET A 276 6.69 8.32 -15.45
CA MET A 276 6.30 7.23 -16.34
C MET A 276 7.10 7.26 -17.65
N ILE A 277 7.26 8.45 -18.25
CA ILE A 277 8.02 8.65 -19.48
C ILE A 277 9.51 8.37 -19.23
N ALA A 278 10.09 8.87 -18.13
CA ALA A 278 11.50 8.64 -17.79
C ALA A 278 11.79 7.14 -17.61
N VAL A 279 10.94 6.44 -16.88
CA VAL A 279 11.08 4.99 -16.64
C VAL A 279 10.82 4.19 -17.92
N TRP A 280 9.81 4.57 -18.70
CA TRP A 280 9.55 3.94 -19.99
C TRP A 280 10.75 4.09 -20.92
N ALA A 281 11.31 5.29 -21.05
CA ALA A 281 12.48 5.55 -21.89
C ALA A 281 13.65 4.66 -21.43
N PHE A 282 13.93 4.63 -20.12
CA PHE A 282 14.96 3.76 -19.59
C PHE A 282 14.75 2.28 -19.94
N ILE A 283 13.55 1.75 -19.74
CA ILE A 283 13.22 0.34 -20.06
C ILE A 283 13.30 0.09 -21.57
N ALA A 284 12.72 0.97 -22.39
CA ALA A 284 12.65 0.85 -23.83
C ALA A 284 14.04 0.84 -24.48
N PHE A 285 14.97 1.68 -24.01
CA PHE A 285 16.32 1.75 -24.55
C PHE A 285 17.29 0.73 -23.93
N SER A 286 17.06 0.28 -22.70
CA SER A 286 17.98 -0.67 -22.02
C SER A 286 17.62 -2.15 -22.21
N PHE A 287 16.34 -2.46 -22.39
CA PHE A 287 15.83 -3.84 -22.38
C PHE A 287 15.14 -4.27 -23.67
N ILE A 288 14.55 -3.35 -24.43
CA ILE A 288 13.71 -3.68 -25.58
C ILE A 288 14.43 -3.37 -26.92
N PRO A 289 14.73 -4.40 -27.74
CA PRO A 289 15.25 -4.22 -29.09
C PRO A 289 14.28 -3.41 -29.97
N ALA A 290 14.81 -2.58 -30.87
CA ALA A 290 14.00 -1.65 -31.68
C ALA A 290 13.19 -2.35 -32.77
N ASP A 291 13.69 -3.47 -33.28
CA ASP A 291 13.14 -4.29 -34.37
C ASP A 291 12.16 -5.36 -33.88
N LEU A 292 12.02 -5.53 -32.56
CA LEU A 292 11.11 -6.51 -31.98
C LEU A 292 9.65 -6.12 -32.22
N LYS A 293 8.90 -7.02 -32.84
CA LYS A 293 7.44 -6.95 -32.96
C LYS A 293 6.80 -7.82 -31.89
N MET A 294 5.70 -7.35 -31.32
CA MET A 294 4.92 -8.11 -30.34
C MET A 294 3.49 -8.24 -30.85
N GLU A 295 3.07 -9.46 -31.15
CA GLU A 295 1.67 -9.77 -31.41
C GLU A 295 1.03 -10.20 -30.09
N ILE A 296 -0.01 -9.49 -29.67
CA ILE A 296 -0.75 -9.79 -28.45
C ILE A 296 -2.17 -10.15 -28.84
N ASP A 297 -2.51 -11.42 -28.65
CA ASP A 297 -3.90 -11.87 -28.74
C ASP A 297 -4.54 -11.77 -27.35
N THR A 298 -5.28 -10.69 -27.10
CA THR A 298 -5.96 -10.44 -25.82
C THR A 298 -7.47 -10.56 -25.97
N PHE A 299 -8.02 -11.62 -25.37
CA PHE A 299 -9.46 -11.88 -25.35
C PHE A 299 -10.00 -11.74 -23.93
N ALA A 300 -10.27 -10.51 -23.50
CA ALA A 300 -11.14 -10.26 -22.35
C ALA A 300 -12.33 -9.39 -22.79
N LYS A 301 -13.53 -9.77 -22.35
CA LYS A 301 -14.77 -9.04 -22.59
C LYS A 301 -15.27 -8.48 -21.27
N PHE A 302 -15.88 -7.30 -21.32
CA PHE A 302 -16.55 -6.73 -20.16
C PHE A 302 -17.71 -7.61 -19.71
N ASN A 303 -17.89 -7.71 -18.39
CA ASN A 303 -19.07 -8.35 -17.83
C ASN A 303 -20.28 -7.44 -18.06
N THR A 304 -21.34 -7.97 -18.67
CA THR A 304 -22.57 -7.24 -19.03
C THR A 304 -23.76 -7.61 -18.16
N SER A 305 -23.53 -8.31 -17.03
CA SER A 305 -24.61 -8.61 -16.08
C SER A 305 -25.18 -7.32 -15.47
N LYS A 306 -26.46 -7.33 -15.08
CA LYS A 306 -27.13 -6.17 -14.46
C LYS A 306 -26.35 -5.60 -13.27
N ARG A 307 -25.74 -6.47 -12.46
CA ARG A 307 -24.90 -6.07 -11.31
C ARG A 307 -23.58 -5.40 -11.74
N ALA A 308 -22.96 -5.88 -12.82
CA ALA A 308 -21.76 -5.25 -13.37
C ALA A 308 -22.07 -3.86 -13.95
N ILE A 309 -23.20 -3.71 -14.66
CA ILE A 309 -23.64 -2.41 -15.19
C ILE A 309 -23.94 -1.44 -14.05
N ALA A 310 -24.64 -1.89 -13.00
CA ALA A 310 -24.87 -1.09 -11.81
C ALA A 310 -23.56 -0.62 -11.15
N PHE A 311 -22.56 -1.50 -11.07
CA PHE A 311 -21.22 -1.12 -10.63
C PHE A 311 -20.58 -0.04 -11.53
N TYR A 312 -20.64 -0.18 -12.86
CA TYR A 312 -20.05 0.81 -13.77
C TYR A 312 -20.68 2.19 -13.59
N ILE A 313 -22.01 2.25 -13.45
CA ILE A 313 -22.73 3.49 -13.19
C ILE A 313 -22.25 4.12 -11.89
N VAL A 314 -22.25 3.35 -10.79
CA VAL A 314 -21.80 3.86 -9.48
C VAL A 314 -20.35 4.35 -9.55
N ALA A 315 -19.44 3.57 -10.14
CA ALA A 315 -18.02 3.93 -10.24
C ALA A 315 -17.82 5.22 -11.05
N ILE A 316 -18.46 5.34 -12.22
CA ILE A 316 -18.37 6.54 -13.06
C ILE A 316 -18.97 7.75 -12.34
N THR A 317 -20.13 7.60 -11.70
CA THR A 317 -20.75 8.68 -10.92
C THR A 317 -19.84 9.13 -9.79
N THR A 318 -19.25 8.21 -9.02
CA THR A 318 -18.32 8.56 -7.93
C THR A 318 -17.10 9.32 -8.47
N ILE A 319 -16.48 8.87 -9.56
CA ILE A 319 -15.32 9.55 -10.15
C ILE A 319 -15.72 10.95 -10.63
N VAL A 320 -16.86 11.11 -11.31
CA VAL A 320 -17.33 12.42 -11.77
C VAL A 320 -17.56 13.37 -10.59
N LEU A 321 -18.15 12.90 -9.50
CA LEU A 321 -18.36 13.70 -8.29
C LEU A 321 -17.02 14.08 -7.63
N TRP A 322 -16.05 13.18 -7.51
CA TRP A 322 -14.71 13.55 -7.04
C TRP A 322 -14.06 14.63 -7.91
N MET A 323 -14.23 14.55 -9.23
CA MET A 323 -13.64 15.53 -10.17
C MET A 323 -14.37 16.87 -10.16
N THR A 324 -15.60 16.92 -9.67
CA THR A 324 -16.46 18.11 -9.68
C THR A 324 -16.72 18.67 -8.29
N GLU A 325 -15.97 18.24 -7.27
CA GLU A 325 -16.03 18.73 -5.91
C GLU A 325 -16.05 20.27 -5.81
N PRO A 326 -15.18 21.02 -6.51
CA PRO A 326 -15.22 22.50 -6.49
C PRO A 326 -16.53 23.10 -7.04
N LEU A 327 -17.29 22.36 -7.84
CA LEU A 327 -18.55 22.83 -8.45
C LEU A 327 -19.76 22.63 -7.55
N HIS A 328 -19.80 21.54 -6.77
CA HIS A 328 -20.95 21.20 -5.94
C HIS A 328 -20.70 21.30 -4.43
N GLY A 329 -19.45 21.49 -4.00
CA GLY A 329 -19.08 21.72 -2.59
C GLY A 329 -19.29 20.53 -1.65
N VAL A 330 -19.50 19.33 -2.19
CA VAL A 330 -19.63 18.10 -1.37
C VAL A 330 -18.25 17.48 -1.29
N SER A 331 -17.71 17.36 -0.08
CA SER A 331 -16.34 16.89 0.10
C SER A 331 -16.11 15.52 -0.55
N SER A 332 -14.90 15.30 -1.07
CA SER A 332 -14.52 14.01 -1.63
C SER A 332 -14.62 12.87 -0.62
N ASN A 333 -14.45 13.17 0.66
CA ASN A 333 -14.66 12.23 1.77
C ASN A 333 -16.11 11.73 1.83
N THR A 334 -17.08 12.65 1.74
CA THR A 334 -18.51 12.31 1.69
C THR A 334 -18.87 11.56 0.40
N VAL A 335 -18.37 12.02 -0.75
CA VAL A 335 -18.56 11.34 -2.04
C VAL A 335 -17.97 9.93 -2.01
N GLY A 336 -16.85 9.73 -1.30
CA GLY A 336 -16.22 8.43 -1.11
C GLY A 336 -17.12 7.42 -0.39
N PHE A 337 -18.08 7.87 0.42
CA PHE A 337 -19.03 6.95 1.04
C PHE A 337 -20.16 6.49 0.09
N LEU A 338 -20.42 7.23 -0.99
CA LEU A 338 -21.43 6.89 -2.00
C LEU A 338 -21.32 5.45 -2.54
N PRO A 339 -20.15 4.96 -3.01
CA PRO A 339 -20.05 3.60 -3.51
C PRO A 339 -20.30 2.55 -2.43
N VAL A 340 -19.99 2.85 -1.16
CA VAL A 340 -20.29 1.95 -0.03
C VAL A 340 -21.80 1.75 0.09
N VAL A 341 -22.54 2.85 0.17
CA VAL A 341 -24.00 2.82 0.29
C VAL A 341 -24.65 2.21 -0.95
N ALA A 342 -24.31 2.74 -2.14
CA ALA A 342 -24.96 2.36 -3.39
C ALA A 342 -24.74 0.89 -3.74
N LEU A 343 -23.50 0.38 -3.66
CA LEU A 343 -23.21 -1.01 -4.04
C LEU A 343 -23.82 -2.05 -3.09
N LEU A 344 -23.97 -1.70 -1.81
CA LEU A 344 -24.63 -2.56 -0.82
C LEU A 344 -26.15 -2.56 -1.01
N LEU A 345 -26.78 -1.38 -1.17
CA LEU A 345 -28.23 -1.28 -1.39
C LEU A 345 -28.66 -1.95 -2.69
N LEU A 346 -27.85 -1.84 -3.75
CA LEU A 346 -28.10 -2.48 -5.04
C LEU A 346 -27.82 -4.00 -5.03
N GLY A 347 -27.31 -4.55 -3.92
CA GLY A 347 -26.95 -5.97 -3.81
C GLY A 347 -25.83 -6.40 -4.76
N VAL A 348 -25.02 -5.44 -5.21
CA VAL A 348 -23.82 -5.68 -6.04
C VAL A 348 -22.70 -6.22 -5.15
N MET A 349 -22.56 -5.64 -3.96
CA MET A 349 -21.67 -6.09 -2.88
C MET A 349 -22.50 -6.58 -1.69
N ASN A 350 -21.95 -7.46 -0.87
CA ASN A 350 -22.61 -7.98 0.33
C ASN A 350 -21.67 -7.96 1.54
N GLY A 351 -22.16 -8.36 2.72
CA GLY A 351 -21.36 -8.39 3.95
C GLY A 351 -20.12 -9.28 3.87
N GLY A 352 -20.12 -10.31 3.02
CA GLY A 352 -18.93 -11.12 2.74
C GLY A 352 -17.87 -10.37 1.94
N ASP A 353 -18.26 -9.42 1.10
CA ASP A 353 -17.34 -8.55 0.38
C ASP A 353 -16.79 -7.46 1.32
N ILE A 354 -17.61 -6.91 2.22
CA ILE A 354 -17.15 -5.97 3.27
C ILE A 354 -16.07 -6.58 4.17
N ARG A 355 -16.17 -7.89 4.47
CA ARG A 355 -15.13 -8.61 5.23
C ARG A 355 -13.80 -8.75 4.50
N LYS A 356 -13.76 -8.56 3.17
CA LYS A 356 -12.54 -8.67 2.36
C LYS A 356 -11.83 -7.33 2.17
N LEU A 357 -12.47 -6.22 2.53
CA LEU A 357 -11.83 -4.91 2.52
C LEU A 357 -10.51 -4.97 3.30
N ASP A 358 -9.57 -4.13 2.88
CA ASP A 358 -8.26 -4.04 3.52
C ASP A 358 -8.33 -3.24 4.83
N TRP A 359 -9.06 -3.79 5.81
CA TRP A 359 -9.17 -3.26 7.16
C TRP A 359 -7.79 -2.96 7.77
N PRO A 360 -6.78 -3.84 7.65
CA PRO A 360 -5.43 -3.54 8.12
C PRO A 360 -4.88 -2.19 7.66
N ILE A 361 -5.11 -1.81 6.40
CA ILE A 361 -4.68 -0.49 5.91
C ILE A 361 -5.48 0.63 6.57
N LEU A 362 -6.80 0.50 6.72
CA LEU A 362 -7.63 1.52 7.38
C LEU A 362 -7.18 1.76 8.84
N TRP A 363 -6.89 0.69 9.59
CA TRP A 363 -6.32 0.78 10.94
C TRP A 363 -4.92 1.40 10.95
N LEU A 364 -4.11 1.11 9.92
CA LEU A 364 -2.78 1.68 9.78
C LEU A 364 -2.84 3.20 9.58
N VAL A 365 -3.71 3.67 8.68
CA VAL A 365 -3.94 5.11 8.46
C VAL A 365 -4.39 5.79 9.75
N ALA A 366 -5.36 5.21 10.47
CA ALA A 366 -5.81 5.73 11.76
C ALA A 366 -4.69 5.89 12.79
N GLY A 367 -3.77 4.92 12.87
CA GLY A 367 -2.63 5.01 13.79
C GLY A 367 -1.65 6.13 13.44
N GLY A 368 -1.45 6.41 12.14
CA GLY A 368 -0.63 7.56 11.71
C GLY A 368 -1.27 8.90 12.03
N ILE A 369 -2.58 9.01 11.81
CA ILE A 369 -3.39 10.18 12.18
C ILE A 369 -3.26 10.44 13.68
N ALA A 370 -3.50 9.41 14.50
CA ALA A 370 -3.38 9.53 15.95
C ALA A 370 -1.96 9.90 16.37
N LEU A 371 -0.94 9.28 15.77
CA LEU A 371 0.46 9.60 16.07
C LEU A 371 0.75 11.08 15.80
N GLY A 372 0.27 11.64 14.69
CA GLY A 372 0.46 13.06 14.38
C GLY A 372 -0.30 14.00 15.30
N SER A 373 -1.55 13.69 15.64
CA SER A 373 -2.27 14.44 16.66
C SER A 373 -1.54 14.41 18.01
N GLY A 374 -0.99 13.26 18.42
CA GLY A 374 -0.20 13.15 19.64
C GLY A 374 1.07 14.00 19.62
N VAL A 375 1.78 14.06 18.50
CA VAL A 375 2.98 14.91 18.36
C VAL A 375 2.64 16.39 18.62
N GLY A 376 1.61 16.93 17.96
CA GLY A 376 1.22 18.34 18.12
C GLY A 376 0.59 18.67 19.47
N LEU A 377 -0.29 17.80 19.98
CA LEU A 377 -0.99 18.05 21.25
C LEU A 377 -0.09 17.98 22.49
N THR A 378 1.13 17.45 22.35
CA THR A 378 2.06 17.27 23.46
C THR A 378 3.27 18.21 23.42
N GLY A 379 3.34 19.11 22.42
CA GLY A 379 4.47 20.00 22.19
C GLY A 379 5.75 19.29 21.74
N LEU A 380 5.64 18.03 21.28
CA LEU A 380 6.79 17.26 20.81
C LEU A 380 7.32 17.81 19.48
N ASP A 381 6.45 18.31 18.61
CA ASP A 381 6.83 19.07 17.42
C ASP A 381 7.63 20.32 17.77
N GLU A 382 7.15 21.18 18.66
CA GLU A 382 7.85 22.40 19.08
C GLU A 382 9.26 22.08 19.62
N TRP A 383 9.39 21.03 20.43
CA TRP A 383 10.67 20.58 20.96
C TRP A 383 11.62 20.07 19.86
N LEU A 384 11.11 19.30 18.89
CA LEU A 384 11.89 18.84 17.74
C LEU A 384 12.37 20.02 16.87
N ILE A 385 11.54 21.07 16.74
CA ILE A 385 11.84 22.26 15.94
C ILE A 385 12.87 23.15 16.61
N GLY A 386 12.73 23.40 17.92
CA GLY A 386 13.59 24.29 18.70
C GLY A 386 15.07 23.91 18.71
N SER A 387 15.42 22.74 18.19
CA SER A 387 16.78 22.24 18.06
C SER A 387 17.53 22.77 16.82
N ILE A 388 16.83 23.34 15.82
CA ILE A 388 17.43 23.74 14.52
C ILE A 388 16.87 25.10 14.08
N ALA A 389 17.72 25.98 13.53
CA ALA A 389 17.31 27.26 12.95
C ALA A 389 16.73 27.07 11.53
N TRP A 390 15.53 26.51 11.42
CA TRP A 390 14.90 26.13 10.14
C TRP A 390 14.74 27.29 9.15
N GLU A 391 14.46 28.51 9.63
CA GLU A 391 14.33 29.72 8.82
C GLU A 391 15.59 30.06 8.00
N SER A 392 16.76 29.59 8.43
CA SER A 392 18.04 29.80 7.74
C SER A 392 18.30 28.82 6.59
N ILE A 393 17.48 27.78 6.46
CA ILE A 393 17.65 26.71 5.49
C ILE A 393 16.73 26.96 4.30
N PRO A 394 17.24 26.97 3.05
CA PRO A 394 16.37 27.11 1.88
C PRO A 394 15.35 25.97 1.78
N SER A 395 14.08 26.29 1.49
CA SER A 395 12.99 25.29 1.43
C SER A 395 13.28 24.14 0.45
N SER A 396 13.96 24.41 -0.66
CA SER A 396 14.39 23.37 -1.62
C SER A 396 15.36 22.35 -1.01
N VAL A 397 16.22 22.77 -0.07
CA VAL A 397 17.12 21.87 0.66
C VAL A 397 16.32 21.01 1.65
N VAL A 398 15.31 21.58 2.30
CA VAL A 398 14.39 20.84 3.18
C VAL A 398 13.61 19.80 2.37
N PHE A 399 13.02 20.18 1.23
CA PHE A 399 12.33 19.25 0.34
C PHE A 399 13.25 18.14 -0.17
N LEU A 400 14.47 18.46 -0.57
CA LEU A 400 15.47 17.47 -0.98
C LEU A 400 15.79 16.50 0.15
N ALA A 401 16.07 17.01 1.34
CA ALA A 401 16.43 16.19 2.50
C ALA A 401 15.27 15.24 2.87
N LEU A 402 14.05 15.76 2.94
CA LEU A 402 12.86 14.96 3.26
C LEU A 402 12.54 13.94 2.17
N ALA A 403 12.56 14.33 0.90
CA ALA A 403 12.30 13.42 -0.21
C ALA A 403 13.36 12.30 -0.29
N ALA A 404 14.65 12.65 -0.16
CA ALA A 404 15.75 11.69 -0.19
C ALA A 404 15.71 10.75 1.02
N LEU A 405 15.52 11.29 2.23
CA LEU A 405 15.38 10.48 3.45
C LEU A 405 14.21 9.51 3.31
N THR A 406 13.06 10.00 2.87
CA THR A 406 11.86 9.18 2.69
C THR A 406 12.07 8.08 1.64
N ALA A 407 12.70 8.41 0.51
CA ALA A 407 13.00 7.43 -0.52
C ALA A 407 13.96 6.33 0.00
N VAL A 408 14.97 6.70 0.80
CA VAL A 408 15.92 5.75 1.41
C VAL A 408 15.21 4.87 2.44
N VAL A 409 14.39 5.46 3.32
CA VAL A 409 13.61 4.73 4.31
C VAL A 409 12.64 3.76 3.63
N GLY A 410 11.97 4.19 2.55
CA GLY A 410 11.05 3.38 1.75
C GLY A 410 11.70 2.17 1.05
N VAL A 411 13.03 2.10 0.98
CA VAL A 411 13.72 0.89 0.48
C VAL A 411 13.56 -0.27 1.47
N PHE A 412 13.56 0.03 2.76
CA PHE A 412 13.63 -0.94 3.86
C PHE A 412 12.33 -1.06 4.64
N LEU A 413 11.52 -0.01 4.67
CA LEU A 413 10.20 0.01 5.30
C LEU A 413 9.11 -0.03 4.23
N SER A 414 7.94 -0.57 4.58
CA SER A 414 6.75 -0.40 3.74
C SER A 414 6.40 1.07 3.57
N ASN A 415 5.92 1.48 2.38
CA ASN A 415 5.55 2.87 2.09
C ASN A 415 4.58 3.44 3.14
N SER A 416 3.60 2.64 3.56
CA SER A 416 2.60 3.05 4.56
C SER A 416 3.18 3.25 5.95
N ALA A 417 4.15 2.42 6.36
CA ALA A 417 4.85 2.60 7.62
C ALA A 417 5.77 3.83 7.59
N ALA A 418 6.46 4.06 6.47
CA ALA A 418 7.27 5.26 6.27
C ALA A 418 6.42 6.53 6.34
N ALA A 419 5.25 6.53 5.68
CA ALA A 419 4.31 7.66 5.70
C ALA A 419 3.80 7.97 7.12
N ASN A 420 3.35 6.96 7.86
CA ASN A 420 2.90 7.11 9.25
C ASN A 420 3.96 7.69 10.18
N LEU A 421 5.23 7.45 9.87
CA LEU A 421 6.34 7.95 10.66
C LEU A 421 6.74 9.38 10.24
N LEU A 422 6.96 9.57 8.95
CA LEU A 422 7.66 10.75 8.43
C LEU A 422 6.70 11.92 8.19
N ILE A 423 5.44 11.68 7.83
CA ILE A 423 4.49 12.77 7.55
C ILE A 423 4.18 13.57 8.82
N PRO A 424 3.79 12.95 9.96
CA PRO A 424 3.62 13.70 11.21
C PRO A 424 4.83 14.52 11.63
N MET A 425 6.02 13.91 11.53
CA MET A 425 7.28 14.59 11.86
C MET A 425 7.53 15.78 10.93
N ALA A 426 7.31 15.61 9.63
CA ALA A 426 7.54 16.65 8.64
C ALA A 426 6.56 17.83 8.79
N ILE A 427 5.29 17.56 9.14
CA ILE A 427 4.31 18.60 9.47
C ILE A 427 4.70 19.33 10.76
N GLY A 428 5.20 18.61 11.77
CA GLY A 428 5.78 19.26 12.95
C GLY A 428 6.86 20.25 12.53
N ILE A 429 7.84 19.82 11.73
CA ILE A 429 8.94 20.69 11.25
C ILE A 429 8.44 21.90 10.44
N SER A 430 7.32 21.77 9.73
CA SER A 430 6.84 22.84 8.85
C SER A 430 6.24 24.04 9.59
N SER A 431 5.91 23.95 10.89
CA SER A 431 5.42 25.12 11.62
C SER A 431 6.51 26.20 11.80
N GLY A 432 7.79 25.83 11.68
CA GLY A 432 8.92 26.77 11.58
C GLY A 432 9.21 27.30 10.17
N LEU A 433 8.41 26.94 9.16
CA LEU A 433 8.59 27.30 7.75
C LEU A 433 7.29 27.86 7.17
N GLU A 434 7.19 29.19 7.07
CA GLU A 434 5.97 29.85 6.58
C GLU A 434 5.46 29.28 5.24
N GLY A 435 4.19 28.89 5.20
CA GLY A 435 3.47 28.58 3.96
C GLY A 435 3.80 27.25 3.29
N THR A 436 4.51 26.32 3.94
CA THR A 436 4.98 25.08 3.28
C THR A 436 4.40 23.76 3.84
N THR A 437 3.51 23.79 4.84
CA THR A 437 2.98 22.57 5.50
C THR A 437 2.38 21.57 4.52
N ALA A 438 1.52 22.05 3.62
CA ALA A 438 0.86 21.19 2.64
C ALA A 438 1.87 20.59 1.64
N GLN A 439 2.79 21.41 1.14
CA GLN A 439 3.86 21.00 0.23
C GLN A 439 4.78 19.96 0.88
N ILE A 440 5.18 20.15 2.14
CA ILE A 440 6.04 19.22 2.88
C ILE A 440 5.35 17.87 3.05
N ALA A 441 4.10 17.85 3.50
CA ALA A 441 3.35 16.61 3.69
C ALA A 441 3.17 15.85 2.37
N VAL A 442 2.85 16.57 1.28
CA VAL A 442 2.72 15.98 -0.06
C VAL A 442 4.06 15.46 -0.56
N VAL A 443 5.16 16.21 -0.44
CA VAL A 443 6.51 15.75 -0.82
C VAL A 443 6.85 14.43 -0.12
N VAL A 444 6.63 14.33 1.19
CA VAL A 444 6.90 13.09 1.93
C VAL A 444 5.98 11.95 1.48
N ALA A 445 4.68 12.20 1.29
CA ALA A 445 3.75 11.17 0.83
C ALA A 445 4.12 10.62 -0.56
N LEU A 446 4.43 11.50 -1.52
CA LEU A 446 4.83 11.09 -2.86
C LEU A 446 6.20 10.39 -2.82
N ALA A 447 7.15 10.88 -2.02
CA ALA A 447 8.46 10.26 -1.84
C ALA A 447 8.41 8.84 -1.26
N CYS A 448 7.39 8.51 -0.45
CA CYS A 448 7.19 7.15 0.07
C CYS A 448 7.05 6.10 -1.05
N SER A 449 6.60 6.50 -2.25
CA SER A 449 6.46 5.59 -3.39
C SER A 449 7.70 5.56 -4.31
N MET A 450 8.79 6.23 -3.93
CA MET A 450 10.00 6.36 -4.74
C MET A 450 11.12 5.38 -4.34
N GLY A 451 11.07 4.81 -3.14
CA GLY A 451 12.04 3.85 -2.58
C GLY A 451 11.97 2.43 -3.14
N VAL A 452 11.60 2.22 -4.39
CA VAL A 452 11.17 0.92 -4.93
C VAL A 452 12.31 0.09 -5.59
N LEU A 453 13.46 0.03 -4.92
CA LEU A 453 14.71 -0.51 -5.46
C LEU A 453 14.82 -2.05 -5.42
N LEU A 454 14.23 -2.71 -4.42
CA LEU A 454 14.42 -4.14 -4.17
C LEU A 454 13.14 -4.94 -4.41
N PRO A 455 13.24 -6.27 -4.63
CA PRO A 455 12.07 -7.15 -4.69
C PRO A 455 11.19 -7.07 -3.46
N ILE A 456 11.80 -6.89 -2.29
CA ILE A 456 11.10 -6.82 -1.00
C ILE A 456 10.50 -5.44 -0.71
N SER A 457 10.94 -4.38 -1.41
CA SER A 457 10.50 -3.00 -1.13
C SER A 457 8.99 -2.84 -1.32
N THR A 458 8.40 -3.47 -2.34
CA THR A 458 6.95 -3.43 -2.56
C THR A 458 6.39 -4.75 -3.08
N PRO A 459 5.11 -5.08 -2.81
CA PRO A 459 4.48 -6.28 -3.35
C PRO A 459 4.48 -6.35 -4.89
N PRO A 460 4.27 -5.26 -5.67
CA PRO A 460 4.47 -5.25 -7.11
C PRO A 460 5.82 -5.82 -7.54
N ASN A 461 6.90 -5.37 -6.88
CA ASN A 461 8.25 -5.81 -7.16
C ASN A 461 8.40 -7.32 -6.86
N ALA A 462 7.89 -7.78 -5.72
CA ALA A 462 7.92 -9.20 -5.35
C ALA A 462 7.16 -10.09 -6.36
N ILE A 463 5.99 -9.63 -6.85
CA ILE A 463 5.22 -10.34 -7.87
C ILE A 463 6.04 -10.47 -9.16
N ALA A 464 6.62 -9.37 -9.64
CA ALA A 464 7.45 -9.39 -10.85
C ALA A 464 8.68 -10.30 -10.70
N TYR A 465 9.36 -10.26 -9.55
CA TYR A 465 10.49 -11.13 -9.24
C TYR A 465 10.09 -12.62 -9.23
N SER A 466 8.90 -12.94 -8.71
CA SER A 466 8.39 -14.32 -8.64
C SER A 466 8.13 -14.97 -10.01
N THR A 467 8.05 -14.17 -11.08
CA THR A 467 7.92 -14.68 -12.46
C THR A 467 9.17 -15.38 -12.97
N GLY A 468 10.33 -15.17 -12.32
CA GLY A 468 11.63 -15.68 -12.76
C GLY A 468 12.24 -14.92 -13.94
N ALA A 469 11.52 -13.97 -14.55
CA ALA A 469 12.01 -13.19 -15.68
C ALA A 469 12.89 -11.99 -15.27
N VAL A 470 12.80 -11.55 -14.02
CA VAL A 470 13.43 -10.33 -13.52
C VAL A 470 14.54 -10.65 -12.53
N GLN A 471 15.71 -10.03 -12.71
CA GLN A 471 16.81 -10.12 -11.74
C GLN A 471 16.83 -8.87 -10.84
N THR A 472 17.29 -9.03 -9.59
CA THR A 472 17.39 -7.93 -8.61
C THR A 472 18.19 -6.74 -9.16
N LYS A 473 19.28 -7.00 -9.88
CA LYS A 473 20.12 -5.94 -10.48
C LYS A 473 19.36 -5.05 -11.47
N ASP A 474 18.38 -5.62 -12.18
CA ASP A 474 17.60 -4.89 -13.17
C ASP A 474 16.52 -4.06 -12.49
N MET A 475 15.94 -4.57 -11.38
CA MET A 475 15.04 -3.82 -10.52
C MET A 475 15.72 -2.62 -9.88
N VAL A 476 16.94 -2.81 -9.35
CA VAL A 476 17.72 -1.71 -8.75
C VAL A 476 17.93 -0.59 -9.77
N LYS A 477 18.26 -0.91 -11.03
CA LYS A 477 18.43 0.12 -12.07
C LYS A 477 17.15 0.90 -12.34
N VAL A 478 16.01 0.21 -12.48
CA VAL A 478 14.71 0.86 -12.68
C VAL A 478 14.31 1.69 -11.45
N GLY A 479 14.52 1.15 -10.25
CA GLY A 479 14.25 1.84 -8.99
C GLY A 479 15.13 3.07 -8.78
N LEU A 480 16.39 3.06 -9.24
CA LEU A 480 17.26 4.24 -9.21
C LEU A 480 16.75 5.35 -10.15
N VAL A 481 16.14 4.98 -11.29
CA VAL A 481 15.50 5.97 -12.17
C VAL A 481 14.27 6.57 -11.49
N ILE A 482 13.40 5.73 -10.91
CA ILE A 482 12.21 6.20 -10.17
C ILE A 482 12.62 7.11 -9.00
N GLY A 483 13.51 6.61 -8.13
CA GLY A 483 13.98 7.31 -6.95
C GLY A 483 14.75 8.59 -7.29
N GLY A 484 15.72 8.52 -8.19
CA GLY A 484 16.55 9.65 -8.57
C GLY A 484 15.75 10.76 -9.25
N VAL A 485 14.99 10.43 -10.29
CA VAL A 485 14.16 11.41 -11.01
C VAL A 485 13.07 11.95 -10.08
N GLY A 486 12.38 11.08 -9.35
CA GLY A 486 11.31 11.48 -8.43
C GLY A 486 11.77 12.44 -7.34
N VAL A 487 12.89 12.13 -6.66
CA VAL A 487 13.45 12.99 -5.60
C VAL A 487 13.88 14.35 -6.15
N VAL A 488 14.56 14.40 -7.30
CA VAL A 488 14.98 15.66 -7.92
C VAL A 488 13.76 16.51 -8.31
N LEU A 489 12.73 15.91 -8.91
CA LEU A 489 11.52 16.64 -9.29
C LEU A 489 10.77 17.16 -8.06
N LEU A 490 10.61 16.33 -7.02
CA LEU A 490 9.95 16.72 -5.77
C LEU A 490 10.70 17.84 -5.03
N ALA A 491 12.03 17.89 -5.14
CA ALA A 491 12.83 18.91 -4.46
C ALA A 491 12.86 20.27 -5.18
N PHE A 492 12.91 20.24 -6.52
CA PHE A 492 13.27 21.43 -7.31
C PHE A 492 12.25 21.88 -8.35
N VAL A 493 11.27 21.04 -8.70
CA VAL A 493 10.33 21.34 -9.79
C VAL A 493 8.90 21.41 -9.27
N MET A 494 8.49 20.40 -8.51
CA MET A 494 7.09 20.25 -8.10
C MET A 494 6.58 21.37 -7.18
N PRO A 495 7.31 21.80 -6.13
CA PRO A 495 6.86 22.91 -5.28
C PRO A 495 6.61 24.20 -6.07
N HIS A 496 7.51 24.54 -6.99
CA HIS A 496 7.31 25.70 -7.87
C HIS A 496 6.13 25.54 -8.83
N LEU A 497 5.91 24.33 -9.35
CA LEU A 497 4.75 24.06 -10.19
C LEU A 497 3.44 24.19 -9.40
N TRP A 498 3.43 23.76 -8.15
CA TRP A 498 2.30 23.89 -7.23
C TRP A 498 1.97 25.36 -6.94
N ASP A 499 2.99 26.16 -6.59
CA ASP A 499 2.86 27.62 -6.43
C ASP A 499 2.28 28.29 -7.68
N MET A 500 2.80 27.94 -8.87
CA MET A 500 2.35 28.51 -10.14
C MET A 500 0.90 28.16 -10.49
N LEU A 501 0.48 26.94 -10.15
CA LEU A 501 -0.87 26.45 -10.40
C LEU A 501 -1.86 26.91 -9.31
N GLY A 502 -1.36 27.50 -8.22
CA GLY A 502 -2.15 27.86 -7.06
C GLY A 502 -2.77 26.65 -6.37
N VAL A 503 -2.08 25.50 -6.41
CA VAL A 503 -2.49 24.27 -5.73
C VAL A 503 -1.48 23.97 -4.63
N ILE A 504 -1.96 23.63 -3.42
CA ILE A 504 -1.17 23.12 -2.28
C ILE A 504 -0.12 24.08 -1.71
#